data_AF-A0A1X7T875-F1
#
_entry.id   AF-A0A1X7T875-F1
#
_cell.length_a   1.000
_cell.length_b   1.000
_cell.length_c   1.000
_cell.angle_alpha   90.00
_cell.angle_beta   90.00
_cell.angle_gamma   90.00
#
_symmetry.space_group_name_H-M   'P 1'
#
loop_
_entity.id
_entity.type
_entity.pdbx_description
1 polymer ?
#
loop_
_entity_poly.entity_id
_entity_poly.type
_entity_poly.pdbx_seq_one_letter_code
_entity_poly.pdbx_strand_id
1 'polypeptide(L)'
;MKRSVLVRCIILVLLVFLFRSAWRWVDGLKEDILFSPSKFINLTPANNISLQHPNTRNGLWIKISQSFIVRRIGYLDKRDLNNITITLLSMHDKRKRLPRTMIFLKIYDQDNRVVACSSTSFELGALKGSDIYILYLIRSSRLMDYQTKSISHVTISTDNQCVLEFDTILIRTVGDKPPKYDFGVCLHKAIENLSPKVIHDWVKLNIALGAEVIMLYLQTKAPQEIYNVLLPFINKGVVEVLDWQLEPPLTSVSSSSYGQTGVISECIWYNMHRVKYLGLNDADEFFVPLKHNNVQDMLRDLENIQEARRAGSYIFTNALIKGHKVLPILNRTLNSKRCDSLSVDTLPFYFKRSEYCLEKGGQSVKMIVKPDAVFTAWGHELITYRSDKYTKNYIIPDTLGLSYHYRFHWNNYHDCGTTIKETRIIEKFFTNITQCSVV
;
A
#
# COMPACT_ATOMS: atom_id res chain seq x y z
N MET A 1 -45.19 -11.27 53.46
CA MET A 1 -46.07 -10.14 53.08
C MET A 1 -45.70 -8.90 53.90
N LYS A 2 -44.76 -8.08 53.41
CA LYS A 2 -44.45 -6.76 54.00
C LYS A 2 -43.95 -5.79 52.93
N ARG A 3 -44.72 -4.73 52.77
CA ARG A 3 -44.42 -3.32 52.40
C ARG A 3 -43.69 -2.99 51.09
N SER A 4 -44.36 -2.07 50.42
CA SER A 4 -44.21 -1.48 49.09
C SER A 4 -43.06 -0.49 48.94
N VAL A 5 -42.34 -0.67 47.83
CA VAL A 5 -41.87 0.31 46.82
C VAL A 5 -41.64 1.75 47.32
N LEU A 6 -40.37 2.09 47.49
CA LEU A 6 -39.84 3.45 47.51
C LEU A 6 -38.57 3.48 46.64
N VAL A 7 -38.37 4.61 45.95
CA VAL A 7 -37.14 5.07 45.27
C VAL A 7 -36.93 4.59 43.83
N ARG A 8 -37.33 5.45 42.88
CA ARG A 8 -36.52 5.89 41.72
C ARG A 8 -37.29 6.98 40.97
N CYS A 9 -37.25 8.20 41.52
CA CYS A 9 -37.75 9.40 40.84
C CYS A 9 -36.89 10.61 41.25
N ILE A 10 -35.59 10.54 41.02
CA ILE A 10 -34.65 11.67 40.98
C ILE A 10 -33.62 11.28 39.90
N ILE A 11 -33.15 12.25 39.12
CA ILE A 11 -32.38 12.12 37.86
C ILE A 11 -33.28 12.08 36.61
N LEU A 12 -34.14 13.08 36.47
CA LEU A 12 -34.64 13.54 35.16
C LEU A 12 -34.92 15.05 35.18
N VAL A 13 -33.98 15.86 35.70
CA VAL A 13 -34.09 17.34 35.68
C VAL A 13 -32.75 18.04 35.35
N LEU A 14 -31.64 17.32 35.12
CA LEU A 14 -30.32 17.92 34.90
C LEU A 14 -29.80 17.92 33.45
N LEU A 15 -30.66 17.65 32.45
CA LEU A 15 -30.24 17.56 31.04
C LEU A 15 -30.89 18.57 30.09
N VAL A 16 -31.61 19.58 30.62
CA VAL A 16 -32.32 20.58 29.78
C VAL A 16 -31.73 22.00 29.91
N PHE A 17 -30.67 22.22 30.71
CA PHE A 17 -30.08 23.55 30.92
C PHE A 17 -28.70 23.80 30.30
N LEU A 18 -28.19 22.91 29.43
CA LEU A 18 -26.91 23.09 28.72
C LEU A 18 -27.05 23.23 27.19
N PHE A 19 -28.19 23.74 26.72
CA PHE A 19 -28.45 24.03 25.30
C PHE A 19 -28.96 25.46 25.06
N ARG A 20 -28.37 26.47 25.73
CA ARG A 20 -28.56 27.89 25.39
C ARG A 20 -27.37 28.76 25.81
N SER A 21 -26.19 28.54 25.21
CA SER A 21 -25.08 29.51 25.28
C SER A 21 -23.96 29.17 24.28
N ALA A 22 -24.26 29.20 22.98
CA ALA A 22 -23.24 29.20 21.93
C ALA A 22 -23.77 29.73 20.58
N TRP A 23 -24.62 30.77 20.60
CA TRP A 23 -25.03 31.50 19.39
C TRP A 23 -25.05 33.00 19.72
N ARG A 24 -23.89 33.64 19.55
CA ARG A 24 -23.63 35.09 19.40
C ARG A 24 -22.13 35.20 19.14
N TRP A 25 -21.71 36.20 18.37
CA TRP A 25 -20.40 36.36 17.69
C TRP A 25 -20.36 35.86 16.24
N VAL A 26 -21.24 36.43 15.43
CA VAL A 26 -21.02 36.68 14.01
C VAL A 26 -21.26 38.18 13.81
N ASP A 27 -20.31 38.83 13.14
CA ASP A 27 -20.26 40.21 12.60
C ASP A 27 -19.25 41.16 13.25
N GLY A 28 -18.27 41.56 12.44
CA GLY A 28 -17.48 42.78 12.64
C GLY A 28 -15.96 42.61 12.51
N LEU A 29 -15.46 42.47 11.28
CA LEU A 29 -14.20 43.10 10.80
C LEU A 29 -14.06 42.83 9.28
N LYS A 30 -14.57 43.77 8.50
CA LYS A 30 -14.16 44.02 7.11
C LYS A 30 -13.09 45.11 7.17
N GLU A 31 -11.90 44.83 6.64
CA GLU A 31 -11.13 45.76 5.80
C GLU A 31 -9.89 45.06 5.20
N ASP A 32 -9.89 45.05 3.87
CA ASP A 32 -8.81 45.19 2.89
C ASP A 32 -7.49 44.42 3.03
N ILE A 33 -7.39 43.32 2.26
CA ILE A 33 -6.12 42.87 1.68
C ILE A 33 -6.31 42.78 0.16
N LEU A 34 -5.75 43.76 -0.55
CA LEU A 34 -5.55 43.75 -2.00
C LEU A 34 -4.59 42.61 -2.39
N PHE A 35 -5.12 41.54 -2.96
CA PHE A 35 -4.36 40.62 -3.80
C PHE A 35 -4.83 40.75 -5.27
N SER A 36 -3.86 41.01 -6.15
CA SER A 36 -4.04 41.17 -7.59
C SER A 36 -4.68 39.92 -8.23
N PRO A 37 -5.83 40.03 -8.93
CA PRO A 37 -6.46 38.92 -9.60
C PRO A 37 -5.99 38.84 -11.05
N SER A 38 -5.12 37.87 -11.37
CA SER A 38 -5.13 37.31 -12.72
C SER A 38 -4.95 35.79 -12.67
N LYS A 39 -6.08 35.13 -12.93
CA LYS A 39 -6.28 33.69 -13.20
C LYS A 39 -6.12 32.72 -12.03
N PHE A 40 -6.89 32.95 -10.96
CA PHE A 40 -7.47 31.82 -10.23
C PHE A 40 -8.77 31.42 -10.92
N ILE A 41 -8.73 30.29 -11.62
CA ILE A 41 -9.95 29.58 -12.01
C ILE A 41 -10.61 29.17 -10.69
N ASN A 42 -11.86 29.60 -10.47
CA ASN A 42 -12.71 29.11 -9.39
C ASN A 42 -12.82 27.59 -9.50
N LEU A 43 -11.98 26.87 -8.77
CA LEU A 43 -12.13 25.44 -8.56
C LEU A 43 -13.22 25.27 -7.49
N THR A 44 -14.45 25.08 -7.96
CA THR A 44 -15.50 24.42 -7.17
C THR A 44 -14.94 23.14 -6.55
N PRO A 45 -15.34 22.75 -5.32
CA PRO A 45 -14.92 21.49 -4.72
C PRO A 45 -15.25 20.36 -5.71
N ALA A 46 -14.23 19.69 -6.23
CA ALA A 46 -14.41 18.65 -7.22
C ALA A 46 -15.17 17.48 -6.59
N ASN A 47 -16.49 17.43 -6.82
CA ASN A 47 -17.35 16.28 -6.54
C ASN A 47 -17.02 15.04 -7.41
N ASN A 48 -15.82 14.94 -7.96
CA ASN A 48 -15.34 13.77 -8.69
C ASN A 48 -13.83 13.63 -8.50
N ILE A 49 -13.42 13.17 -7.32
CA ILE A 49 -12.15 12.44 -7.23
C ILE A 49 -12.36 11.18 -8.07
N SER A 50 -11.77 11.13 -9.27
CA SER A 50 -11.74 9.93 -10.09
C SER A 50 -10.87 8.90 -9.39
N LEU A 51 -11.45 8.18 -8.43
CA LEU A 51 -10.80 7.05 -7.79
C LEU A 51 -10.53 6.02 -8.90
N GLN A 52 -9.26 5.66 -9.08
CA GLN A 52 -8.86 4.66 -10.07
C GLN A 52 -9.41 3.26 -9.75
N HIS A 53 -9.90 3.07 -8.52
CA HIS A 53 -10.50 1.85 -8.03
C HIS A 53 -11.94 2.08 -7.55
N PRO A 54 -12.81 1.06 -7.61
CA PRO A 54 -14.11 1.11 -6.97
C PRO A 54 -13.98 1.45 -5.48
N ASN A 55 -14.80 2.38 -5.01
CA ASN A 55 -14.81 2.80 -3.60
C ASN A 55 -15.84 2.04 -2.75
N THR A 56 -16.56 1.09 -3.35
CA THR A 56 -17.52 0.24 -2.64
C THR A 56 -16.96 -1.16 -2.50
N ARG A 57 -17.17 -1.76 -1.32
CA ARG A 57 -16.88 -3.17 -1.07
C ARG A 57 -17.42 -4.11 -2.16
N ASN A 58 -18.66 -3.91 -2.60
CA ASN A 58 -19.27 -4.74 -3.64
C ASN A 58 -18.61 -4.53 -5.02
N GLY A 59 -18.03 -3.37 -5.29
CA GLY A 59 -17.22 -3.14 -6.48
C GLY A 59 -15.81 -3.76 -6.40
N LEU A 60 -15.35 -4.12 -5.20
CA LEU A 60 -14.02 -4.70 -4.99
C LEU A 60 -14.02 -6.21 -4.87
N TRP A 61 -15.04 -6.78 -4.23
CA TRP A 61 -15.06 -8.18 -3.82
C TRP A 61 -16.31 -8.90 -4.31
N ILE A 62 -16.15 -10.16 -4.66
CA ILE A 62 -17.22 -11.14 -4.85
C ILE A 62 -17.21 -12.05 -3.63
N LYS A 63 -18.34 -12.11 -2.92
CA LYS A 63 -18.51 -12.98 -1.77
C LYS A 63 -19.07 -14.33 -2.23
N ILE A 64 -18.20 -15.32 -2.35
CA ILE A 64 -18.60 -16.70 -2.70
C ILE A 64 -19.18 -17.41 -1.47
N SER A 65 -18.58 -17.17 -0.30
CA SER A 65 -19.11 -17.62 1.00
C SER A 65 -18.62 -16.71 2.13
N GLN A 66 -19.03 -16.98 3.37
CA GLN A 66 -18.53 -16.25 4.54
C GLN A 66 -17.00 -16.39 4.75
N SER A 67 -16.42 -17.47 4.27
CA SER A 67 -14.99 -17.77 4.43
C SER A 67 -14.17 -17.54 3.18
N PHE A 68 -14.80 -17.23 2.04
CA PHE A 68 -14.12 -17.21 0.76
C PHE A 68 -14.63 -16.08 -0.12
N ILE A 69 -13.71 -15.17 -0.49
CA ILE A 69 -13.99 -14.01 -1.32
C ILE A 69 -12.98 -13.93 -2.46
N VAL A 70 -13.40 -13.35 -3.58
CA VAL A 70 -12.56 -13.17 -4.77
C VAL A 70 -12.52 -11.71 -5.16
N ARG A 71 -11.36 -11.23 -5.58
CA ARG A 71 -11.18 -9.86 -6.05
C ARG A 71 -11.84 -9.69 -7.42
N ARG A 72 -12.52 -8.57 -7.66
CA ARG A 72 -13.15 -8.19 -8.95
C ARG A 72 -12.17 -7.69 -10.02
N ILE A 73 -10.98 -8.28 -10.06
CA ILE A 73 -10.02 -8.08 -11.12
C ILE A 73 -9.22 -9.37 -11.28
N GLY A 74 -9.06 -9.81 -12.52
CA GLY A 74 -8.26 -10.97 -12.88
C GLY A 74 -7.19 -10.60 -13.90
N TYR A 75 -6.25 -11.52 -14.09
CA TYR A 75 -5.08 -11.30 -14.91
C TYR A 75 -4.91 -12.46 -15.89
N LEU A 76 -4.94 -12.18 -17.19
CA LEU A 76 -4.49 -13.10 -18.22
C LEU A 76 -2.96 -13.02 -18.27
N ASP A 77 -2.31 -14.03 -17.71
CA ASP A 77 -0.87 -14.09 -17.55
C ASP A 77 -0.22 -14.72 -18.78
N LYS A 78 0.38 -13.86 -19.62
CA LYS A 78 1.14 -14.19 -20.83
C LYS A 78 2.64 -14.05 -20.62
N ARG A 79 3.12 -13.98 -19.38
CA ARG A 79 4.56 -13.91 -19.07
C ARG A 79 5.32 -15.20 -19.37
N ASP A 80 4.62 -16.34 -19.44
CA ASP A 80 5.12 -17.60 -19.98
C ASP A 80 4.18 -18.06 -21.10
N LEU A 81 4.64 -17.96 -22.35
CA LEU A 81 3.85 -18.31 -23.53
C LEU A 81 3.56 -19.82 -23.61
N ASN A 82 4.34 -20.66 -22.92
CA ASN A 82 4.07 -22.10 -22.85
C ASN A 82 2.99 -22.45 -21.82
N ASN A 83 2.63 -21.49 -20.95
CA ASN A 83 1.70 -21.70 -19.86
C ASN A 83 0.81 -20.47 -19.60
N ILE A 84 0.08 -20.04 -20.64
CA ILE A 84 -0.86 -18.92 -20.52
C ILE A 84 -2.05 -19.33 -19.65
N THR A 85 -2.31 -18.59 -18.58
CA THR A 85 -3.41 -18.87 -17.64
C THR A 85 -4.13 -17.59 -17.22
N ILE A 86 -5.35 -17.71 -16.73
CA ILE A 86 -6.03 -16.63 -15.98
C ILE A 86 -5.74 -16.84 -14.50
N THR A 87 -5.22 -15.80 -13.85
CA THR A 87 -5.00 -15.74 -12.41
C THR A 87 -5.96 -14.76 -11.75
N LEU A 88 -6.71 -15.21 -10.74
CA LEU A 88 -7.52 -14.37 -9.85
C LEU A 88 -6.90 -14.34 -8.46
N LEU A 89 -7.03 -13.20 -7.78
CA LEU A 89 -6.67 -13.07 -6.37
C LEU A 89 -7.90 -13.38 -5.51
N SER A 90 -7.73 -14.25 -4.52
CA SER A 90 -8.78 -14.60 -3.58
C SER A 90 -8.26 -14.57 -2.14
N MET A 91 -9.17 -14.41 -1.20
CA MET A 91 -8.87 -14.43 0.22
C MET A 91 -9.75 -15.46 0.90
N HIS A 92 -9.13 -16.33 1.71
CA HIS A 92 -9.80 -17.41 2.42
C HIS A 92 -9.52 -17.37 3.92
N ASP A 93 -10.55 -17.59 4.73
CA ASP A 93 -10.41 -17.72 6.19
C ASP A 93 -9.68 -19.02 6.53
N LYS A 94 -8.42 -18.91 6.97
CA LYS A 94 -7.55 -20.06 7.27
C LYS A 94 -8.10 -21.01 8.35
N ARG A 95 -9.07 -20.57 9.16
CA ARG A 95 -9.72 -21.39 10.20
C ARG A 95 -10.78 -22.33 9.62
N LYS A 96 -11.19 -22.10 8.37
CA LYS A 96 -12.17 -22.92 7.64
C LYS A 96 -11.43 -23.80 6.64
N ARG A 97 -11.95 -25.00 6.40
CA ARG A 97 -11.45 -25.83 5.30
C ARG A 97 -11.60 -25.06 3.99
N LEU A 98 -10.61 -25.17 3.11
CA LEU A 98 -10.72 -24.66 1.75
C LEU A 98 -12.03 -25.18 1.13
N PRO A 99 -12.69 -24.38 0.28
CA PRO A 99 -13.90 -24.82 -0.40
C PRO A 99 -13.67 -26.18 -1.05
N ARG A 100 -14.49 -27.18 -0.67
CA ARG A 100 -14.50 -28.48 -1.37
C ARG A 100 -15.08 -28.34 -2.77
N THR A 101 -15.90 -27.31 -2.98
CA THR A 101 -16.50 -26.98 -4.26
C THR A 101 -15.41 -26.52 -5.21
N MET A 102 -15.24 -27.25 -6.31
CA MET A 102 -14.35 -26.83 -7.40
C MET A 102 -14.88 -25.53 -8.00
N ILE A 103 -13.97 -24.57 -8.17
CA ILE A 103 -14.25 -23.32 -8.85
C ILE A 103 -13.92 -23.52 -10.33
N PHE A 104 -14.83 -23.05 -11.18
CA PHE A 104 -14.65 -22.99 -12.62
C PHE A 104 -14.71 -21.55 -13.09
N LEU A 105 -13.99 -21.25 -14.16
CA LEU A 105 -14.04 -19.94 -14.82
C LEU A 105 -14.74 -20.11 -16.16
N LYS A 106 -15.87 -19.43 -16.33
CA LYS A 106 -16.45 -19.24 -17.65
C LYS A 106 -15.80 -18.03 -18.28
N ILE A 107 -15.14 -18.23 -19.41
CA ILE A 107 -14.27 -17.24 -20.04
C ILE A 107 -15.01 -16.64 -21.22
N TYR A 108 -15.01 -15.31 -21.30
CA TYR A 108 -15.68 -14.56 -22.34
C TYR A 108 -14.68 -13.73 -23.14
N ASP A 109 -14.94 -13.60 -24.44
CA ASP A 109 -14.21 -12.67 -25.30
C ASP A 109 -14.83 -11.26 -25.30
N GLN A 110 -14.25 -10.35 -26.07
CA GLN A 110 -14.72 -8.96 -26.25
C GLN A 110 -16.10 -8.87 -26.90
N ASP A 111 -16.53 -9.92 -27.62
CA ASP A 111 -17.85 -10.00 -28.27
C ASP A 111 -18.89 -10.69 -27.37
N ASN A 112 -18.58 -10.89 -26.08
CA ASN A 112 -19.38 -11.62 -25.09
C ASN A 112 -19.66 -13.09 -25.48
N ARG A 113 -18.83 -13.71 -26.32
CA ARG A 113 -18.94 -15.14 -26.64
C ARG A 113 -18.19 -15.96 -25.60
N VAL A 114 -18.76 -17.11 -25.25
CA VAL A 114 -18.11 -18.07 -24.35
C VAL A 114 -16.94 -18.73 -25.09
N VAL A 115 -15.74 -18.54 -24.55
CA VAL A 115 -14.49 -19.11 -25.06
C VAL A 115 -14.24 -20.50 -24.47
N ALA A 116 -14.47 -20.65 -23.15
CA ALA A 116 -14.25 -21.90 -22.44
C ALA A 116 -14.94 -21.91 -21.08
N CYS A 117 -15.22 -23.11 -20.56
CA CYS A 117 -15.41 -23.36 -19.13
C CYS A 117 -14.15 -24.08 -18.63
N SER A 118 -13.34 -23.38 -17.83
CA SER A 118 -12.05 -23.88 -17.35
C SER A 118 -12.15 -24.34 -15.91
N SER A 119 -11.60 -25.51 -15.60
CA SER A 119 -11.29 -25.87 -14.21
C SER A 119 -10.22 -24.94 -13.65
N THR A 120 -10.13 -24.88 -12.32
CA THR A 120 -9.11 -24.09 -11.63
C THR A 120 -8.33 -24.89 -10.61
N SER A 121 -7.13 -24.40 -10.31
CA SER A 121 -6.33 -24.80 -9.16
C SER A 121 -6.19 -23.64 -8.18
N PHE A 122 -5.98 -23.99 -6.91
CA PHE A 122 -5.60 -23.03 -5.88
C PHE A 122 -4.10 -23.14 -5.66
N GLU A 123 -3.40 -22.04 -5.91
CA GLU A 123 -1.99 -21.92 -5.62
C GLU A 123 -1.76 -20.96 -4.45
N LEU A 124 -0.67 -21.24 -3.72
CA LEU A 124 -0.17 -20.42 -2.61
C LEU A 124 -1.21 -20.27 -1.48
N GLY A 125 -1.21 -21.24 -0.57
CA GLY A 125 -1.98 -21.22 0.66
C GLY A 125 -1.10 -21.26 1.90
N ALA A 126 -1.38 -20.38 2.86
CA ALA A 126 -0.74 -20.25 4.18
C ALA A 126 0.75 -19.89 4.14
N LEU A 127 1.02 -18.63 3.81
CA LEU A 127 2.24 -17.97 4.25
C LEU A 127 2.21 -17.88 5.77
N LYS A 128 3.34 -18.12 6.44
CA LYS A 128 3.50 -18.15 7.91
C LYS A 128 3.24 -16.78 8.54
N GLY A 129 1.99 -16.30 8.46
CA GLY A 129 1.56 -14.99 8.87
C GLY A 129 0.41 -15.03 9.86
N SER A 130 0.23 -13.92 10.57
CA SER A 130 -0.85 -13.76 11.53
C SER A 130 -2.21 -13.57 10.84
N ASP A 131 -2.27 -13.20 9.55
CA ASP A 131 -3.49 -12.97 8.75
C ASP A 131 -4.55 -14.08 8.95
N ILE A 132 -5.81 -13.71 9.21
CA ILE A 132 -6.93 -14.67 9.28
C ILE A 132 -7.42 -15.00 7.87
N TYR A 133 -7.62 -13.97 7.04
CA TYR A 133 -7.91 -14.14 5.63
C TYR A 133 -6.59 -14.11 4.88
N ILE A 134 -6.20 -15.27 4.35
CA ILE A 134 -4.94 -15.45 3.62
C ILE A 134 -5.21 -15.48 2.12
N LEU A 135 -4.25 -14.97 1.36
CA LEU A 135 -4.27 -15.04 -0.09
C LEU A 135 -4.30 -16.50 -0.59
N TYR A 136 -5.07 -16.73 -1.64
CA TYR A 136 -4.89 -17.82 -2.60
C TYR A 136 -4.96 -17.26 -4.01
N LEU A 137 -4.07 -17.70 -4.90
CA LEU A 137 -4.21 -17.47 -6.33
C LEU A 137 -5.08 -18.57 -6.93
N ILE A 138 -6.16 -18.19 -7.61
CA ILE A 138 -6.97 -19.12 -8.40
C ILE A 138 -6.42 -19.08 -9.82
N ARG A 139 -5.96 -20.21 -10.34
CA ARG A 139 -5.43 -20.31 -11.71
C ARG A 139 -6.30 -21.18 -12.59
N SER A 140 -6.59 -20.73 -13.80
CA SER A 140 -7.21 -21.57 -14.83
C SER A 140 -6.27 -22.69 -15.25
N SER A 141 -6.81 -23.70 -15.94
CA SER A 141 -5.98 -24.57 -16.77
C SER A 141 -5.29 -23.75 -17.87
N ARG A 142 -4.22 -24.33 -18.44
CA ARG A 142 -3.51 -23.72 -19.57
C ARG A 142 -4.49 -23.43 -20.70
N LEU A 143 -4.47 -22.20 -21.17
CA LEU A 143 -5.24 -21.74 -22.32
C LEU A 143 -4.46 -21.92 -23.61
N MET A 144 -5.19 -22.25 -24.67
CA MET A 144 -4.66 -22.34 -26.03
C MET A 144 -4.59 -20.96 -26.68
N ASP A 145 -3.65 -20.74 -27.60
CA ASP A 145 -3.44 -19.43 -28.22
C ASP A 145 -4.71 -18.79 -28.78
N TYR A 146 -5.56 -19.58 -29.46
CA TYR A 146 -6.82 -19.09 -30.03
C TYR A 146 -7.81 -18.59 -28.96
N GLN A 147 -7.76 -19.13 -27.74
CA GLN A 147 -8.61 -18.73 -26.63
C GLN A 147 -8.18 -17.39 -26.02
N THR A 148 -6.92 -16.97 -26.22
CA THR A 148 -6.31 -15.85 -25.47
C THR A 148 -6.31 -14.52 -26.22
N LYS A 149 -6.81 -14.49 -27.47
CA LYS A 149 -6.67 -13.32 -28.36
C LYS A 149 -7.50 -12.12 -27.91
N SER A 150 -8.71 -12.36 -27.40
CA SER A 150 -9.70 -11.32 -27.13
C SER A 150 -10.43 -11.51 -25.80
N ILE A 151 -9.83 -12.17 -24.81
CA ILE A 151 -10.46 -12.34 -23.49
C ILE A 151 -10.75 -10.97 -22.87
N SER A 152 -11.98 -10.77 -22.41
CA SER A 152 -12.43 -9.51 -21.81
C SER A 152 -12.76 -9.66 -20.32
N HIS A 153 -13.48 -10.74 -19.96
CA HIS A 153 -13.93 -10.98 -18.61
C HIS A 153 -14.16 -12.48 -18.36
N VAL A 154 -14.34 -12.82 -17.09
CA VAL A 154 -14.77 -14.15 -16.66
C VAL A 154 -15.94 -14.04 -15.69
N THR A 155 -16.72 -15.11 -15.56
CA THR A 155 -17.59 -15.34 -14.40
C THR A 155 -17.09 -16.56 -13.63
N ILE A 156 -17.30 -16.54 -12.32
CA ILE A 156 -17.02 -17.69 -11.45
C ILE A 156 -18.22 -18.63 -11.51
N SER A 157 -17.96 -19.93 -11.54
CA SER A 157 -18.98 -20.97 -11.35
C SER A 157 -18.51 -22.01 -10.32
N THR A 158 -19.49 -22.65 -9.68
CA THR A 158 -19.31 -23.77 -8.76
C THR A 158 -19.72 -25.13 -9.37
N ASP A 159 -20.07 -25.14 -10.65
CA ASP A 159 -20.42 -26.35 -11.39
C ASP A 159 -19.50 -26.53 -12.60
N ASN A 160 -19.24 -27.78 -12.98
CA ASN A 160 -18.27 -28.09 -14.03
C ASN A 160 -18.77 -27.78 -15.45
N GLN A 161 -20.04 -27.41 -15.62
CA GLN A 161 -20.62 -26.98 -16.89
C GLN A 161 -20.69 -25.45 -17.01
N CYS A 162 -20.29 -24.71 -15.96
CA CYS A 162 -20.40 -23.26 -15.89
C CYS A 162 -21.84 -22.74 -16.16
N VAL A 163 -22.84 -23.37 -15.57
CA VAL A 163 -24.26 -22.97 -15.66
C VAL A 163 -24.66 -22.02 -14.52
N LEU A 164 -24.17 -22.26 -13.31
CA LEU A 164 -24.39 -21.43 -12.12
C LEU A 164 -23.28 -20.39 -12.02
N GLU A 165 -23.58 -19.18 -12.48
CA GLU A 165 -22.61 -18.08 -12.54
C GLU A 165 -22.77 -17.12 -11.36
N PHE A 166 -21.64 -16.68 -10.84
CA PHE A 166 -21.51 -15.50 -9.98
C PHE A 166 -21.22 -14.27 -10.85
N ASP A 167 -20.96 -13.14 -10.20
CA ASP A 167 -20.69 -11.88 -10.88
C ASP A 167 -19.45 -11.91 -11.81
N THR A 168 -19.46 -10.95 -12.74
CA THR A 168 -18.38 -10.67 -13.69
C THR A 168 -17.12 -10.15 -13.03
N ILE A 169 -15.98 -10.65 -13.52
CA ILE A 169 -14.62 -10.21 -13.18
C ILE A 169 -13.93 -9.77 -14.47
N LEU A 170 -13.50 -8.50 -14.52
CA LEU A 170 -12.73 -7.98 -15.64
C LEU A 170 -11.32 -8.60 -15.68
N ILE A 171 -10.85 -8.94 -16.88
CA ILE A 171 -9.52 -9.50 -17.09
C ILE A 171 -8.58 -8.44 -17.68
N ARG A 172 -7.45 -8.23 -17.02
CA ARG A 172 -6.32 -7.46 -17.55
C ARG A 172 -5.27 -8.39 -18.12
N THR A 173 -4.68 -8.05 -19.25
CA THR A 173 -3.55 -8.82 -19.78
C THR A 173 -2.24 -8.35 -19.17
N VAL A 174 -1.50 -9.28 -18.57
CA VAL A 174 -0.10 -9.10 -18.16
C VAL A 174 0.78 -9.99 -19.03
N GLY A 175 1.92 -9.48 -19.47
CA GLY A 175 2.81 -10.13 -20.43
C GLY A 175 3.95 -9.21 -20.77
N ASP A 176 4.98 -9.70 -21.46
CA ASP A 176 6.23 -8.97 -21.65
C ASP A 176 6.05 -7.64 -22.38
N LYS A 177 5.92 -6.56 -21.60
CA LYS A 177 5.83 -5.16 -22.05
C LYS A 177 6.82 -4.30 -21.28
N PRO A 178 7.39 -3.26 -21.91
CA PRO A 178 8.24 -2.32 -21.20
C PRO A 178 7.40 -1.59 -20.13
N PRO A 179 7.95 -1.37 -18.93
CA PRO A 179 7.25 -0.69 -17.87
C PRO A 179 7.07 0.80 -18.19
N LYS A 180 5.97 1.39 -17.70
CA LYS A 180 5.66 2.83 -17.89
C LYS A 180 6.51 3.72 -16.98
N TYR A 181 6.77 3.26 -15.76
CA TYR A 181 7.57 3.93 -14.74
C TYR A 181 8.74 3.02 -14.36
N ASP A 182 9.83 3.59 -13.89
CA ASP A 182 10.93 2.79 -13.37
C ASP A 182 10.67 2.38 -11.92
N PHE A 183 10.25 3.30 -11.05
CA PHE A 183 10.11 3.01 -9.62
C PHE A 183 8.75 3.40 -9.05
N GLY A 184 8.07 2.44 -8.46
CA GLY A 184 6.88 2.66 -7.63
C GLY A 184 7.04 2.12 -6.23
N VAL A 185 6.19 2.58 -5.31
CA VAL A 185 6.16 2.12 -3.92
C VAL A 185 4.74 1.77 -3.52
N CYS A 186 4.56 0.61 -2.90
CA CYS A 186 3.34 0.28 -2.20
C CYS A 186 3.55 0.33 -0.71
N LEU A 187 2.52 0.87 -0.05
CA LEU A 187 2.24 0.49 1.32
C LEU A 187 1.82 -0.98 1.32
N HIS A 188 2.69 -1.87 1.79
CA HIS A 188 2.48 -3.32 1.64
C HIS A 188 1.51 -3.92 2.66
N LYS A 189 0.82 -3.09 3.42
CA LYS A 189 -0.20 -3.45 4.41
C LYS A 189 -1.30 -2.40 4.38
N ALA A 190 -2.56 -2.82 4.42
CA ALA A 190 -3.65 -1.87 4.55
C ALA A 190 -3.61 -1.24 5.94
N ILE A 191 -3.79 0.08 6.04
CA ILE A 191 -3.69 0.79 7.32
C ILE A 191 -5.06 1.21 7.82
N GLU A 192 -5.23 1.14 9.14
CA GLU A 192 -6.29 1.78 9.91
C GLU A 192 -5.69 2.91 10.77
N ASN A 193 -6.50 3.93 11.06
CA ASN A 193 -6.20 4.94 12.08
C ASN A 193 -4.85 5.69 11.91
N LEU A 194 -4.37 5.87 10.69
CA LEU A 194 -3.19 6.69 10.43
C LEU A 194 -3.52 8.18 10.56
N SER A 195 -2.59 8.97 11.10
CA SER A 195 -2.79 10.42 11.08
C SER A 195 -2.58 10.97 9.66
N PRO A 196 -3.35 12.00 9.24
CA PRO A 196 -3.14 12.68 7.95
C PRO A 196 -1.72 13.19 7.77
N LYS A 197 -1.07 13.62 8.85
CA LYS A 197 0.31 14.08 8.80
C LYS A 197 1.30 12.96 8.44
N VAL A 198 1.15 11.78 9.07
CA VAL A 198 2.07 10.66 8.85
C VAL A 198 2.02 10.20 7.39
N ILE A 199 0.82 10.04 6.82
CA ILE A 199 0.69 9.61 5.43
C ILE A 199 1.20 10.66 4.44
N HIS A 200 0.91 11.93 4.68
CA HIS A 200 1.39 13.04 3.88
C HIS A 200 2.93 13.10 3.87
N ASP A 201 3.55 12.99 5.04
CA ASP A 201 5.01 13.03 5.18
C ASP A 201 5.69 11.81 4.56
N TRP A 202 5.07 10.63 4.68
CA TRP A 202 5.54 9.39 4.05
C TRP A 202 5.50 9.48 2.52
N VAL A 203 4.41 10.01 1.95
CA VAL A 203 4.30 10.27 0.50
C VAL A 203 5.39 11.23 0.04
N LYS A 204 5.60 12.35 0.73
CA LYS A 204 6.60 13.36 0.35
C LYS A 204 8.02 12.79 0.31
N LEU A 205 8.39 11.97 1.30
CA LEU A 205 9.73 11.38 1.32
C LEU A 205 9.89 10.30 0.24
N ASN A 206 8.88 9.46 -0.02
CA ASN A 206 8.97 8.48 -1.11
C ASN A 206 9.11 9.16 -2.49
N ILE A 207 8.40 10.26 -2.73
CA ILE A 207 8.59 11.07 -3.94
C ILE A 207 10.03 11.61 -4.02
N ALA A 208 10.55 12.16 -2.91
CA ALA A 208 11.92 12.67 -2.86
C ALA A 208 12.98 11.57 -3.08
N LEU A 209 12.66 10.33 -2.69
CA LEU A 209 13.48 9.14 -2.93
C LEU A 209 13.33 8.55 -4.34
N GLY A 210 12.52 9.17 -5.21
CA GLY A 210 12.38 8.84 -6.62
C GLY A 210 11.15 7.99 -6.98
N ALA A 211 10.17 7.81 -6.08
CA ALA A 211 8.94 7.11 -6.43
C ALA A 211 8.10 7.93 -7.42
N GLU A 212 7.77 7.34 -8.56
CA GLU A 212 6.95 7.95 -9.61
C GLU A 212 5.46 7.66 -9.42
N VAL A 213 5.14 6.49 -8.86
CA VAL A 213 3.79 6.07 -8.47
C VAL A 213 3.78 5.44 -7.09
N ILE A 214 2.77 5.79 -6.29
CA ILE A 214 2.63 5.39 -4.90
C ILE A 214 1.23 4.82 -4.70
N MET A 215 1.15 3.58 -4.23
CA MET A 215 -0.11 2.90 -3.96
C MET A 215 -0.35 2.77 -2.46
N LEU A 216 -1.49 3.28 -2.02
CA LEU A 216 -1.93 3.28 -0.63
C LEU A 216 -3.16 2.40 -0.47
N TYR A 217 -3.16 1.59 0.58
CA TYR A 217 -4.24 0.66 0.90
C TYR A 217 -4.82 1.04 2.25
N LEU A 218 -6.12 1.31 2.27
CA LEU A 218 -6.83 1.72 3.47
C LEU A 218 -7.80 0.63 3.85
N GLN A 219 -7.64 0.09 5.06
CA GLN A 219 -8.34 -1.13 5.45
C GLN A 219 -9.85 -0.89 5.50
N THR A 220 -10.26 0.23 6.06
CA THR A 220 -11.63 0.74 6.03
C THR A 220 -11.71 1.97 5.13
N LYS A 221 -12.93 2.41 4.79
CA LYS A 221 -13.12 3.66 4.04
C LYS A 221 -12.42 4.82 4.75
N ALA A 222 -11.50 5.49 4.04
CA ALA A 222 -10.72 6.56 4.66
C ALA A 222 -11.61 7.71 5.18
N PRO A 223 -11.24 8.32 6.32
CA PRO A 223 -11.72 9.64 6.69
C PRO A 223 -11.37 10.67 5.63
N GLN A 224 -12.22 11.70 5.47
CA GLN A 224 -12.04 12.73 4.44
C GLN A 224 -10.73 13.50 4.60
N GLU A 225 -10.21 13.61 5.82
CA GLU A 225 -8.95 14.28 6.16
C GLU A 225 -7.75 13.60 5.50
N ILE A 226 -7.77 12.26 5.35
CA ILE A 226 -6.75 11.51 4.61
C ILE A 226 -6.79 11.88 3.13
N TYR A 227 -7.98 11.92 2.54
CA TYR A 227 -8.14 12.32 1.15
C TYR A 227 -7.70 13.77 0.92
N ASN A 228 -8.02 14.69 1.85
CA ASN A 228 -7.66 16.11 1.73
C ASN A 228 -6.13 16.31 1.63
N VAL A 229 -5.35 15.60 2.45
CA VAL A 229 -3.88 15.72 2.41
C VAL A 229 -3.26 14.99 1.22
N LEU A 230 -3.95 14.00 0.64
CA LEU A 230 -3.48 13.23 -0.51
C LEU A 230 -3.90 13.83 -1.85
N LEU A 231 -4.97 14.64 -1.87
CA LEU A 231 -5.58 15.19 -3.08
C LEU A 231 -4.58 15.87 -4.04
N PRO A 232 -3.60 16.67 -3.57
CA PRO A 232 -2.60 17.26 -4.46
C PRO A 232 -1.73 16.23 -5.19
N PHE A 233 -1.46 15.08 -4.57
CA PHE A 233 -0.66 14.01 -5.16
C PHE A 233 -1.50 13.09 -6.06
N ILE A 234 -2.76 12.86 -5.69
CA ILE A 234 -3.74 12.14 -6.51
C ILE A 234 -3.98 12.90 -7.82
N ASN A 235 -4.20 14.22 -7.75
CA ASN A 235 -4.43 15.06 -8.94
C ASN A 235 -3.21 15.13 -9.86
N LYS A 236 -1.99 14.93 -9.33
CA LYS A 236 -0.77 14.82 -10.13
C LYS A 236 -0.56 13.43 -10.74
N GLY A 237 -1.38 12.45 -10.38
CA GLY A 237 -1.24 11.05 -10.82
C GLY A 237 -0.09 10.30 -10.16
N VAL A 238 0.43 10.80 -9.03
CA VAL A 238 1.55 10.18 -8.30
C VAL A 238 1.05 9.26 -7.19
N VAL A 239 -0.12 9.52 -6.62
CA VAL A 239 -0.71 8.70 -5.55
C VAL A 239 -2.02 8.07 -6.01
N GLU A 240 -2.15 6.78 -5.73
CA GLU A 240 -3.34 5.98 -5.92
C GLU A 240 -3.79 5.42 -4.58
N VAL A 241 -5.07 5.58 -4.26
CA VAL A 241 -5.66 5.11 -3.00
C VAL A 241 -6.69 4.03 -3.32
N LEU A 242 -6.56 2.88 -2.66
CA LEU A 242 -7.51 1.79 -2.69
C LEU A 242 -8.09 1.58 -1.28
N ASP A 243 -9.39 1.85 -1.12
CA ASP A 243 -10.15 1.49 0.09
C ASP A 243 -10.37 -0.03 0.10
N TRP A 244 -9.41 -0.79 0.63
CA TRP A 244 -9.32 -2.26 0.61
C TRP A 244 -10.58 -2.96 1.16
N GLN A 245 -11.23 -2.35 2.16
CA GLN A 245 -12.54 -2.75 2.69
C GLN A 245 -12.66 -4.24 3.06
N LEU A 246 -11.59 -4.80 3.64
CA LEU A 246 -11.50 -6.20 4.06
C LEU A 246 -11.91 -6.41 5.54
N GLU A 247 -13.06 -5.87 5.92
CA GLU A 247 -13.62 -5.94 7.27
C GLU A 247 -15.06 -6.49 7.31
N PRO A 248 -15.58 -6.89 8.48
CA PRO A 248 -16.98 -7.28 8.61
C PRO A 248 -17.95 -6.18 8.11
N PRO A 249 -19.08 -6.54 7.49
CA PRO A 249 -19.61 -7.89 7.28
C PRO A 249 -19.10 -8.62 6.02
N LEU A 250 -18.08 -8.11 5.30
CA LEU A 250 -17.49 -8.87 4.18
C LEU A 250 -16.94 -10.19 4.70
N THR A 251 -16.08 -10.07 5.71
CA THR A 251 -15.45 -11.15 6.45
C THR A 251 -16.20 -11.43 7.75
N SER A 252 -15.95 -12.59 8.35
CA SER A 252 -16.53 -12.97 9.64
C SER A 252 -15.85 -12.28 10.83
N VAL A 253 -14.60 -11.85 10.64
CA VAL A 253 -13.76 -11.17 11.62
C VAL A 253 -12.82 -10.20 10.90
N SER A 254 -12.35 -9.17 11.60
CA SER A 254 -11.25 -8.34 11.08
C SER A 254 -10.02 -9.21 10.87
N SER A 255 -9.39 -9.11 9.69
CA SER A 255 -8.13 -9.82 9.47
C SER A 255 -7.05 -9.18 10.35
N SER A 256 -6.44 -9.97 11.23
CA SER A 256 -5.13 -9.65 11.81
C SER A 256 -4.17 -9.23 10.69
N SER A 257 -3.32 -8.24 10.97
CA SER A 257 -2.40 -7.63 10.01
C SER A 257 -3.05 -7.07 8.72
N TYR A 258 -4.37 -6.86 8.69
CA TYR A 258 -5.08 -6.15 7.63
C TYR A 258 -4.98 -6.81 6.24
N GLY A 259 -4.94 -8.15 6.21
CA GLY A 259 -4.89 -8.93 4.97
C GLY A 259 -3.64 -8.63 4.14
N GLN A 260 -2.50 -8.50 4.83
CA GLN A 260 -1.23 -8.05 4.27
C GLN A 260 -0.82 -8.88 3.05
N THR A 261 -1.00 -10.20 3.10
CA THR A 261 -0.74 -11.10 1.95
C THR A 261 -1.54 -10.72 0.69
N GLY A 262 -2.81 -10.33 0.89
CA GLY A 262 -3.70 -9.86 -0.16
C GLY A 262 -3.28 -8.51 -0.72
N VAL A 263 -2.93 -7.56 0.16
CA VAL A 263 -2.45 -6.21 -0.22
C VAL A 263 -1.15 -6.28 -1.02
N ILE A 264 -0.17 -7.05 -0.56
CA ILE A 264 1.10 -7.27 -1.28
C ILE A 264 0.82 -7.80 -2.68
N SER A 265 -0.07 -8.79 -2.80
CA SER A 265 -0.35 -9.42 -4.08
C SER A 265 -1.15 -8.52 -5.01
N GLU A 266 -2.15 -7.80 -4.49
CA GLU A 266 -2.87 -6.76 -5.24
C GLU A 266 -1.87 -5.74 -5.78
N CYS A 267 -0.96 -5.26 -4.94
CA CYS A 267 0.11 -4.33 -5.32
C CYS A 267 0.99 -4.88 -6.46
N ILE A 268 1.51 -6.10 -6.33
CA ILE A 268 2.39 -6.72 -7.32
C ILE A 268 1.67 -6.91 -8.65
N TRP A 269 0.49 -7.53 -8.63
CA TRP A 269 -0.25 -7.85 -9.86
C TRP A 269 -0.80 -6.59 -10.54
N TYR A 270 -1.30 -5.62 -9.77
CA TYR A 270 -1.79 -4.36 -10.32
C TYR A 270 -0.67 -3.55 -10.99
N ASN A 271 0.57 -3.63 -10.46
CA ASN A 271 1.72 -2.89 -10.97
C ASN A 271 2.63 -3.68 -11.89
N MET A 272 2.25 -4.90 -12.24
CA MET A 272 2.94 -5.71 -13.23
C MET A 272 2.96 -4.97 -14.58
N HIS A 273 4.17 -4.69 -15.09
CA HIS A 273 4.44 -3.83 -16.26
C HIS A 273 3.96 -2.38 -16.17
N ARG A 274 3.47 -1.92 -15.01
CA ARG A 274 3.33 -0.48 -14.74
C ARG A 274 4.66 0.09 -14.29
N VAL A 275 5.36 -0.64 -13.43
CA VAL A 275 6.66 -0.23 -12.87
C VAL A 275 7.73 -1.29 -13.13
N LYS A 276 8.99 -0.87 -13.29
CA LYS A 276 10.13 -1.78 -13.40
C LYS A 276 10.50 -2.36 -12.03
N TYR A 277 10.50 -1.51 -11.01
CA TYR A 277 10.83 -1.82 -9.63
C TYR A 277 9.71 -1.36 -8.72
N LEU A 278 9.34 -2.21 -7.75
CA LEU A 278 8.24 -1.97 -6.84
C LEU A 278 8.71 -2.17 -5.39
N GLY A 279 8.80 -1.07 -4.65
CA GLY A 279 9.12 -1.10 -3.23
C GLY A 279 7.93 -1.56 -2.39
N LEU A 280 8.16 -2.49 -1.46
CA LEU A 280 7.16 -2.98 -0.52
C LEU A 280 7.54 -2.54 0.91
N ASN A 281 6.89 -1.49 1.41
CA ASN A 281 7.28 -0.82 2.67
C ASN A 281 6.12 -0.65 3.64
N ASP A 282 6.45 -0.61 4.94
CA ASP A 282 5.56 -0.06 5.97
C ASP A 282 5.56 1.49 5.92
N ALA A 283 4.57 2.11 6.56
CA ALA A 283 4.45 3.58 6.65
C ALA A 283 5.54 4.24 7.50
N ASP A 284 6.32 3.46 8.26
CA ASP A 284 7.47 3.90 9.04
C ASP A 284 8.82 3.49 8.42
N GLU A 285 8.82 2.98 7.18
CA GLU A 285 10.01 2.50 6.49
C GLU A 285 10.25 3.20 5.14
N PHE A 286 11.53 3.37 4.78
CA PHE A 286 11.95 3.98 3.52
C PHE A 286 13.18 3.28 2.95
N PHE A 287 13.20 3.05 1.63
CA PHE A 287 14.42 2.65 0.93
C PHE A 287 15.32 3.86 0.73
N VAL A 288 16.49 3.87 1.37
CA VAL A 288 17.40 5.02 1.36
C VAL A 288 18.70 4.65 0.65
N PRO A 289 18.98 5.25 -0.52
CA PRO A 289 20.28 5.10 -1.18
C PRO A 289 21.34 5.93 -0.43
N LEU A 290 22.50 5.33 -0.20
CA LEU A 290 23.60 5.96 0.53
C LEU A 290 24.63 6.64 -0.37
N LYS A 291 24.72 6.22 -1.64
CA LYS A 291 25.67 6.75 -2.63
C LYS A 291 25.00 7.44 -3.83
N HIS A 292 23.68 7.38 -3.91
CA HIS A 292 22.90 7.91 -5.03
C HIS A 292 21.90 8.97 -4.57
N ASN A 293 21.42 9.77 -5.52
CA ASN A 293 20.44 10.81 -5.24
C ASN A 293 19.08 10.21 -4.86
N ASN A 294 18.67 9.17 -5.57
CA ASN A 294 17.39 8.48 -5.41
C ASN A 294 17.55 6.95 -5.59
N VAL A 295 16.49 6.20 -5.28
CA VAL A 295 16.48 4.74 -5.33
C VAL A 295 16.60 4.24 -6.77
N GLN A 296 15.97 4.92 -7.71
CA GLN A 296 15.94 4.57 -9.13
C GLN A 296 17.35 4.53 -9.74
N ASP A 297 18.17 5.55 -9.49
CA ASP A 297 19.54 5.62 -10.00
C ASP A 297 20.41 4.49 -9.42
N MET A 298 20.25 4.20 -8.12
CA MET A 298 20.93 3.07 -7.49
C MET A 298 20.51 1.73 -8.12
N LEU A 299 19.22 1.52 -8.39
CA LEU A 299 18.72 0.29 -9.02
C LEU A 299 19.17 0.16 -10.48
N ARG A 300 19.25 1.27 -11.22
CA ARG A 300 19.79 1.29 -12.59
C ARG A 300 21.25 0.86 -12.61
N ASP A 301 22.07 1.34 -11.68
CA ASP A 301 23.47 0.93 -11.58
C ASP A 301 23.62 -0.56 -11.25
N LEU A 302 22.72 -1.10 -10.41
CA LEU A 302 22.70 -2.52 -10.10
C LEU A 302 22.38 -3.41 -11.30
N GLU A 303 21.64 -2.93 -12.30
CA GLU A 303 21.40 -3.72 -13.53
C GLU A 303 22.68 -3.98 -14.34
N ASN A 304 23.76 -3.24 -14.09
CA ASN A 304 25.07 -3.50 -14.71
C ASN A 304 25.79 -4.71 -14.06
N ILE A 305 25.30 -5.19 -12.91
CA ILE A 305 25.82 -6.37 -12.22
C ILE A 305 24.98 -7.58 -12.64
N GLN A 306 25.60 -8.57 -13.26
CA GLN A 306 24.90 -9.72 -13.84
C GLN A 306 24.03 -10.47 -12.81
N GLU A 307 24.56 -10.65 -11.60
CA GLU A 307 23.87 -11.30 -10.48
C GLU A 307 22.62 -10.54 -10.04
N ALA A 308 22.69 -9.21 -10.01
CA ALA A 308 21.61 -8.35 -9.58
C ALA A 308 20.56 -8.18 -10.69
N ARG A 309 21.00 -8.13 -11.96
CA ARG A 309 20.13 -8.14 -13.14
C ARG A 309 19.21 -9.35 -13.18
N ARG A 310 19.74 -10.54 -12.88
CA ARG A 310 18.97 -11.81 -12.81
C ARG A 310 18.18 -12.00 -11.52
N ALA A 311 18.20 -11.02 -10.61
CA ALA A 311 17.44 -11.12 -9.36
C ALA A 311 15.98 -10.71 -9.55
N GLY A 312 15.07 -11.43 -8.90
CA GLY A 312 13.65 -11.08 -8.86
C GLY A 312 13.32 -10.04 -7.78
N SER A 313 14.23 -9.86 -6.81
CA SER A 313 14.11 -8.86 -5.76
C SER A 313 15.48 -8.34 -5.29
N TYR A 314 15.46 -7.15 -4.72
CA TYR A 314 16.57 -6.49 -4.05
C TYR A 314 16.25 -6.37 -2.56
N ILE A 315 17.08 -6.97 -1.72
CA ILE A 315 16.86 -7.09 -0.27
C ILE A 315 17.73 -6.05 0.46
N PHE A 316 17.11 -5.25 1.30
CA PHE A 316 17.73 -4.17 2.07
C PHE A 316 17.74 -4.54 3.55
N THR A 317 18.90 -4.43 4.19
CA THR A 317 19.02 -4.53 5.65
C THR A 317 18.27 -3.37 6.32
N ASN A 318 17.52 -3.67 7.38
CA ASN A 318 16.87 -2.63 8.18
C ASN A 318 17.90 -1.86 9.03
N ALA A 319 17.83 -0.54 8.93
CA ALA A 319 18.52 0.43 9.77
C ALA A 319 17.51 1.01 10.76
N LEU A 320 17.66 0.66 12.04
CA LEU A 320 16.73 1.00 13.10
C LEU A 320 17.04 2.42 13.55
N ILE A 321 16.25 3.38 13.07
CA ILE A 321 16.46 4.78 13.39
C ILE A 321 15.92 5.05 14.79
N LYS A 322 16.82 5.47 15.68
CA LYS A 322 16.57 5.56 17.12
C LYS A 322 17.23 6.78 17.75
N GLY A 323 17.18 6.83 19.08
CA GLY A 323 17.80 7.90 19.86
C GLY A 323 17.02 9.21 19.82
N HIS A 324 17.58 10.20 20.51
CA HIS A 324 17.06 11.58 20.59
C HIS A 324 17.94 12.58 19.85
N LYS A 325 19.05 12.13 19.26
CA LYS A 325 19.95 13.02 18.53
C LYS A 325 19.30 13.49 17.23
N VAL A 326 18.95 14.76 17.18
CA VAL A 326 18.38 15.43 16.00
C VAL A 326 19.41 15.60 14.89
N LEU A 327 18.93 15.72 13.64
CA LEU A 327 19.80 16.05 12.51
C LEU A 327 20.42 17.44 12.67
N PRO A 328 21.71 17.63 12.35
CA PRO A 328 22.36 18.95 12.36
C PRO A 328 21.60 20.05 11.62
N ILE A 329 20.98 19.76 10.47
CA ILE A 329 20.17 20.73 9.72
C ILE A 329 18.96 21.23 10.53
N LEU A 330 18.35 20.36 11.33
CA LEU A 330 17.23 20.74 12.18
C LEU A 330 17.71 21.71 13.27
N ASN A 331 18.83 21.40 13.92
CA ASN A 331 19.39 22.28 14.94
C ASN A 331 19.72 23.68 14.37
N ARG A 332 20.35 23.75 13.17
CA ARG A 332 20.61 25.03 12.48
C ARG A 332 19.31 25.78 12.17
N THR A 333 18.29 25.07 11.71
CA THR A 333 16.98 25.67 11.36
C THR A 333 16.35 26.35 12.55
N LEU A 334 16.24 25.65 13.68
CA LEU A 334 15.61 26.16 14.89
C LEU A 334 16.36 27.37 15.47
N ASN A 335 17.69 27.42 15.32
CA ASN A 335 18.51 28.54 15.80
C ASN A 335 18.50 29.76 14.85
N SER A 336 18.21 29.57 13.57
CA SER A 336 18.32 30.63 12.56
C SER A 336 17.21 31.68 12.59
N LYS A 337 16.04 31.38 13.19
CA LYS A 337 14.80 32.18 13.10
C LYS A 337 14.38 32.56 11.66
N ARG A 338 14.81 31.80 10.65
CA ARG A 338 14.42 32.01 9.23
C ARG A 338 13.19 31.23 8.84
N CYS A 339 12.82 30.22 9.64
CA CYS A 339 11.75 29.29 9.35
C CYS A 339 10.81 29.20 10.54
N ASP A 340 10.21 30.33 10.90
CA ASP A 340 9.40 30.51 12.13
C ASP A 340 8.17 29.61 12.19
N SER A 341 7.71 29.07 11.05
CA SER A 341 6.61 28.10 10.98
C SER A 341 7.04 26.67 11.31
N LEU A 342 8.34 26.37 11.38
CA LEU A 342 8.85 25.05 11.69
C LEU A 342 9.18 24.92 13.17
N SER A 343 8.65 23.85 13.78
CA SER A 343 9.02 23.42 15.13
C SER A 343 9.39 21.93 15.09
N VAL A 344 10.03 21.46 16.16
CA VAL A 344 10.33 20.03 16.31
C VAL A 344 9.05 19.20 16.19
N ASP A 345 7.92 19.68 16.70
CA ASP A 345 6.65 18.95 16.70
C ASP A 345 6.02 18.88 15.31
N THR A 346 6.09 19.96 14.52
CA THR A 346 5.49 20.03 13.18
C THR A 346 6.29 19.28 12.12
N LEU A 347 7.57 18.99 12.36
CA LEU A 347 8.40 18.28 11.38
C LEU A 347 8.05 16.80 11.22
N PRO A 348 8.30 16.23 10.03
CA PRO A 348 8.29 14.78 9.83
C PRO A 348 9.25 14.06 10.79
N PHE A 349 8.86 12.86 11.25
CA PHE A 349 9.66 12.08 12.19
C PHE A 349 11.05 11.73 11.64
N TYR A 350 11.20 11.60 10.32
CA TYR A 350 12.46 11.22 9.68
C TYR A 350 13.52 12.32 9.74
N PHE A 351 13.15 13.55 10.12
CA PHE A 351 14.11 14.62 10.40
C PHE A 351 14.50 14.74 11.89
N LYS A 352 13.79 14.04 12.79
CA LYS A 352 13.95 14.20 14.23
C LYS A 352 15.02 13.29 14.83
N ARG A 353 15.55 12.34 14.05
CA ARG A 353 16.51 11.34 14.51
C ARG A 353 17.62 11.13 13.49
N SER A 354 18.83 10.96 13.99
CA SER A 354 20.05 10.78 13.18
C SER A 354 20.82 9.52 13.54
N GLU A 355 20.50 8.86 14.65
CA GLU A 355 21.20 7.66 15.10
C GLU A 355 20.52 6.41 14.58
N TYR A 356 21.31 5.42 14.20
CA TYR A 356 20.81 4.11 13.80
C TYR A 356 21.76 2.99 14.15
N CYS A 357 21.24 1.78 14.18
CA CYS A 357 22.03 0.55 14.13
C CYS A 357 21.43 -0.39 13.10
N LEU A 358 22.20 -1.39 12.67
CA LEU A 358 21.71 -2.39 11.74
C LEU A 358 21.17 -3.58 12.52
N GLU A 359 20.03 -4.09 12.09
CA GLU A 359 19.48 -5.33 12.61
C GLU A 359 19.84 -6.46 11.65
N LYS A 360 20.63 -7.41 12.14
CA LYS A 360 21.09 -8.57 11.38
C LYS A 360 20.27 -9.78 11.78
N GLY A 361 19.34 -10.21 10.92
CA GLY A 361 18.42 -11.30 11.22
C GLY A 361 17.39 -11.52 10.11
N GLY A 362 16.73 -12.70 10.12
CA GLY A 362 15.92 -13.17 8.99
C GLY A 362 14.62 -12.38 8.70
N GLN A 363 14.10 -11.60 9.65
CA GLN A 363 12.92 -10.73 9.44
C GLN A 363 13.30 -9.24 9.42
N SER A 364 14.60 -8.93 9.45
CA SER A 364 15.13 -7.57 9.63
C SER A 364 15.49 -6.94 8.29
N VAL A 365 14.66 -7.17 7.28
CA VAL A 365 14.90 -6.74 5.90
C VAL A 365 13.63 -6.23 5.25
N LYS A 366 13.79 -5.39 4.24
CA LYS A 366 12.74 -4.99 3.30
C LYS A 366 13.18 -5.21 1.88
N MET A 367 12.24 -5.20 0.94
CA MET A 367 12.57 -5.52 -0.44
C MET A 367 11.90 -4.65 -1.48
N ILE A 368 12.64 -4.45 -2.56
CA ILE A 368 12.12 -3.96 -3.82
C ILE A 368 12.04 -5.16 -4.75
N VAL A 369 10.87 -5.44 -5.31
CA VAL A 369 10.68 -6.54 -6.27
C VAL A 369 10.69 -6.02 -7.69
N LYS A 370 11.05 -6.89 -8.65
CA LYS A 370 10.68 -6.71 -10.06
C LYS A 370 9.31 -7.35 -10.25
N PRO A 371 8.21 -6.61 -10.49
CA PRO A 371 6.87 -7.22 -10.54
C PRO A 371 6.76 -8.36 -11.56
N ASP A 372 7.42 -8.23 -12.72
CA ASP A 372 7.52 -9.27 -13.75
C ASP A 372 8.14 -10.59 -13.24
N ALA A 373 8.97 -10.52 -12.20
CA ALA A 373 9.68 -11.66 -11.65
C ALA A 373 8.90 -12.44 -10.60
N VAL A 374 7.78 -11.92 -10.11
CA VAL A 374 7.19 -12.38 -8.85
C VAL A 374 5.72 -12.76 -9.04
N PHE A 375 5.27 -13.82 -8.36
CA PHE A 375 3.84 -14.14 -8.24
C PHE A 375 3.24 -13.59 -6.94
N THR A 376 3.98 -13.64 -5.85
CA THR A 376 3.62 -13.03 -4.56
C THR A 376 4.86 -12.90 -3.65
N ALA A 377 4.75 -12.10 -2.60
CA ALA A 377 5.78 -11.89 -1.59
C ALA A 377 5.16 -11.79 -0.19
N TRP A 378 5.98 -11.91 0.85
CA TRP A 378 5.62 -11.63 2.24
C TRP A 378 6.46 -10.48 2.77
N GLY A 379 6.04 -9.78 3.83
CA GLY A 379 6.61 -8.47 4.22
C GLY A 379 8.15 -8.39 4.37
N HIS A 380 8.84 -9.53 4.50
CA HIS A 380 10.29 -9.63 4.61
C HIS A 380 10.94 -10.67 3.66
N GLU A 381 10.16 -11.36 2.83
CA GLU A 381 10.70 -12.43 1.98
C GLU A 381 9.94 -12.58 0.67
N LEU A 382 10.69 -12.86 -0.40
CA LEU A 382 10.10 -13.27 -1.66
C LEU A 382 9.69 -14.74 -1.56
N ILE A 383 8.42 -15.04 -1.83
CA ILE A 383 7.87 -16.40 -1.68
C ILE A 383 8.22 -17.25 -2.88
N THR A 384 8.04 -16.70 -4.07
CA THR A 384 8.27 -17.40 -5.32
C THR A 384 8.60 -16.42 -6.43
N TYR A 385 9.45 -16.85 -7.36
CA TYR A 385 9.88 -16.09 -8.52
C TYR A 385 9.74 -16.91 -9.81
N ARG A 386 9.67 -16.21 -10.94
CA ARG A 386 9.67 -16.81 -12.29
C ARG A 386 11.08 -17.30 -12.61
N SER A 387 11.34 -18.59 -12.35
CA SER A 387 12.68 -19.21 -12.36
C SER A 387 13.35 -19.29 -13.73
N ASP A 388 12.56 -19.17 -14.81
CA ASP A 388 13.02 -19.15 -16.20
C ASP A 388 13.90 -17.92 -16.53
N LYS A 389 13.57 -16.75 -15.97
CA LYS A 389 14.25 -15.48 -16.23
C LYS A 389 15.00 -14.97 -15.01
N TYR A 390 14.44 -15.15 -13.81
CA TYR A 390 14.97 -14.66 -12.56
C TYR A 390 15.32 -15.80 -11.63
N THR A 391 16.47 -15.76 -10.97
CA THR A 391 17.01 -16.97 -10.31
C THR A 391 17.24 -16.81 -8.82
N LYS A 392 17.16 -15.60 -8.29
CA LYS A 392 17.52 -15.33 -6.89
C LYS A 392 17.00 -13.99 -6.39
N ASN A 393 17.19 -13.77 -5.08
CA ASN A 393 17.20 -12.46 -4.47
C ASN A 393 18.62 -11.88 -4.52
N TYR A 394 18.75 -10.55 -4.58
CA TYR A 394 20.03 -9.86 -4.50
C TYR A 394 20.09 -9.04 -3.21
N ILE A 395 21.05 -9.34 -2.33
CA ILE A 395 21.25 -8.58 -1.09
C ILE A 395 22.02 -7.31 -1.42
N ILE A 396 21.42 -6.16 -1.11
CA ILE A 396 22.04 -4.86 -1.29
C ILE A 396 23.15 -4.68 -0.26
N PRO A 397 24.38 -4.30 -0.67
CA PRO A 397 25.42 -3.97 0.29
C PRO A 397 24.99 -2.82 1.22
N ASP A 398 25.22 -2.96 2.52
CA ASP A 398 24.90 -1.94 3.54
C ASP A 398 25.59 -0.58 3.30
N THR A 399 26.59 -0.52 2.40
CA THR A 399 27.27 0.71 1.98
C THR A 399 26.61 1.39 0.76
N LEU A 400 25.64 0.74 0.13
CA LEU A 400 24.95 1.20 -1.06
C LEU A 400 23.53 1.66 -0.75
N GLY A 401 22.77 0.86 0.01
CA GLY A 401 21.39 1.17 0.35
C GLY A 401 20.91 0.43 1.59
N LEU A 402 20.02 1.07 2.35
CA LEU A 402 19.42 0.51 3.58
C LEU A 402 17.92 0.79 3.60
N SER A 403 17.17 -0.01 4.36
CA SER A 403 15.78 0.26 4.70
C SER A 403 15.75 1.01 6.04
N TYR A 404 15.46 2.31 6.03
CA TYR A 404 15.41 3.10 7.25
C TYR A 404 14.06 2.90 7.94
N HIS A 405 14.08 2.37 9.16
CA HIS A 405 12.88 2.05 9.94
C HIS A 405 12.74 2.97 11.16
N TYR A 406 11.63 3.69 11.22
CA TYR A 406 11.41 4.79 12.16
C TYR A 406 10.25 4.53 13.13
N ARG A 407 10.28 3.43 13.88
CA ARG A 407 9.26 3.20 14.93
C ARG A 407 9.26 4.31 15.97
N PHE A 408 8.08 4.80 16.33
CA PHE A 408 7.93 5.90 17.30
C PHE A 408 8.51 5.57 18.68
N HIS A 409 8.33 4.33 19.15
CA HIS A 409 8.77 3.90 20.49
C HIS A 409 10.26 3.53 20.57
N TRP A 410 11.02 3.67 19.47
CA TRP A 410 12.44 3.27 19.45
C TRP A 410 13.42 4.32 19.94
N ASN A 411 12.97 5.48 20.45
CA ASN A 411 13.89 6.50 20.94
C ASN A 411 14.84 5.96 22.03
N ASN A 412 14.35 5.05 22.88
CA ASN A 412 15.14 4.38 23.92
C ASN A 412 15.37 2.88 23.61
N TYR A 413 15.34 2.47 22.34
CA TYR A 413 15.55 1.05 22.00
C TYR A 413 17.01 0.66 22.23
N HIS A 414 17.24 -0.30 23.13
CA HIS A 414 18.59 -0.69 23.55
C HIS A 414 19.15 -1.90 22.77
N ASP A 415 18.28 -2.76 22.23
CA ASP A 415 18.67 -3.98 21.54
C ASP A 415 19.14 -3.67 20.11
N CYS A 416 20.42 -3.34 19.95
CA CYS A 416 21.03 -3.13 18.65
C CYS A 416 21.94 -4.29 18.25
N GLY A 417 21.73 -4.82 17.04
CA GLY A 417 22.59 -5.86 16.46
C GLY A 417 23.99 -5.37 16.08
N THR A 418 24.23 -4.06 16.06
CA THR A 418 25.54 -3.46 15.74
C THR A 418 25.80 -2.19 16.54
N THR A 419 27.04 -1.68 16.49
CA THR A 419 27.40 -0.34 16.96
C THR A 419 26.49 0.73 16.37
N ILE A 420 26.13 1.72 17.19
CA ILE A 420 25.35 2.88 16.79
C ILE A 420 26.18 3.75 15.84
N LYS A 421 25.55 4.24 14.77
CA LYS A 421 26.10 5.14 13.78
C LYS A 421 25.19 6.33 13.61
N GLU A 422 25.73 7.41 13.06
CA GLU A 422 24.95 8.58 12.66
C GLU A 422 24.74 8.60 11.15
N THR A 423 23.58 9.09 10.73
CA THR A 423 23.24 9.36 9.34
C THR A 423 22.78 10.79 9.16
N ARG A 424 23.18 11.38 8.03
CA ARG A 424 22.75 12.71 7.57
C ARG A 424 22.11 12.64 6.18
N ILE A 425 21.90 11.44 5.64
CA ILE A 425 21.45 11.25 4.25
C ILE A 425 20.11 11.94 3.98
N ILE A 426 19.20 11.91 4.96
CA ILE A 426 17.88 12.53 4.83
C ILE A 426 17.94 14.07 4.84
N GLU A 427 19.03 14.70 5.34
CA GLU A 427 19.17 16.17 5.32
C GLU A 427 19.07 16.75 3.90
N LYS A 428 19.50 16.01 2.87
CA LYS A 428 19.47 16.47 1.48
C LYS A 428 18.05 16.73 0.96
N PHE A 429 17.04 16.14 1.60
CA PHE A 429 15.63 16.32 1.24
C PHE A 429 14.94 17.42 2.06
N PHE A 430 15.63 18.00 3.05
CA PHE A 430 15.03 18.93 4.01
C PHE A 430 14.37 20.10 3.30
N THR A 431 15.12 20.87 2.51
CA THR A 431 14.61 22.08 1.87
C THR A 431 13.47 21.80 0.90
N ASN A 432 13.54 20.73 0.10
CA ASN A 432 12.47 20.39 -0.82
C ASN A 432 11.17 19.97 -0.08
N ILE A 433 11.31 19.28 1.05
CA ILE A 433 10.15 18.81 1.83
C ILE A 433 9.57 19.94 2.68
N THR A 434 10.39 20.74 3.34
CA THR A 434 9.93 21.77 4.29
C THR A 434 9.70 23.13 3.65
N GLN A 435 10.19 23.35 2.43
CA GLN A 435 10.23 24.66 1.75
C GLN A 435 11.01 25.72 2.56
N CYS A 436 11.89 25.27 3.47
CA CYS A 436 12.74 26.11 4.29
C CYS A 436 14.21 25.91 3.91
N SER A 437 14.90 27.01 3.65
CA SER A 437 16.33 27.03 3.36
C SER A 437 17.08 27.70 4.50
N VAL A 438 18.07 26.99 5.04
CA VAL A 438 18.92 27.46 6.15
C VAL A 438 20.38 27.48 5.73
N VAL A 439 20.61 27.72 4.44
CA VAL A 439 21.95 27.98 3.88
C VAL A 439 22.52 29.24 4.49
#